data_AF-A0A926YJV5-F1
#
_entry.id   AF-A0A926YJV5-F1
#
_cell.length_a   1.000
_cell.length_b   1.000
_cell.length_c   1.000
_cell.angle_alpha   90.00
_cell.angle_beta   90.00
_cell.angle_gamma   90.00
#
_symmetry.space_group_name_H-M   'P 1'
#
loop_
_entity.id
_entity.type
_entity.pdbx_description
1 polymer ?
#
loop_
_entity_poly.entity_id
_entity_poly.type
_entity_poly.pdbx_seq_one_letter_code
_entity_poly.pdbx_strand_id
1 'polypeptide(L)'
;MITALTVLVALGILGWGFYRARPFGKLGILAWLQSVVLMAPWLLFFGLFAAGIYLNLVGMLFLFVLSTGLYVFIGNRVRALGQDAALSRRAASIAEATPDAVSEDSNSSALDGTPTTPTQLADEPEVVPIPAEDLRQIQGIFGVDTFFATETIPYQEGVIFRGNLRGEVEPTFTRLSESLKERLDDRYRLFMVENQDGKPVVIVLPSSRDPQPATLPQKVFAVVLMVATVAASLESAGLMLGFDVFVSLERVTEALPLATGILAILTAHEIGHWVLARRYKVRLSLPFFIPTWQIGSFGALTRFESLVPNRNVLFDIAFAGPAAGGVVSLGMLVIGLLLSHPGSLFQVPSEFFQGSILVGTLARVALGGALQQSIVEVHPLVVIGWLGLVITALNLLPAGQLDGGRIVQAIYGRKTAGRTTIGTLIVLGLASLLNPLALYWAIVVLFLQRDLERPSLNELTEPDDARAALGLLALFLMVATLLPLTPSLAGRLGIGS
;
A
#
# COMPACT_ATOMS: atom_id res chain seq x y z
N MET A 1 -32.58 -2.24 29.04
CA MET A 1 -33.52 -1.10 29.07
C MET A 1 -32.96 0.13 28.35
N ILE A 2 -31.72 0.56 28.65
CA ILE A 2 -31.08 1.73 28.01
C ILE A 2 -30.88 1.53 26.50
N THR A 3 -30.40 0.37 26.07
CA THR A 3 -30.16 0.02 24.66
C THR A 3 -31.43 0.02 23.81
N ALA A 4 -32.53 -0.57 24.32
CA ALA A 4 -33.82 -0.58 23.64
C ALA A 4 -34.38 0.85 23.46
N LEU A 5 -34.20 1.72 24.47
CA LEU A 5 -34.57 3.13 24.37
C LEU A 5 -33.73 3.87 23.32
N THR A 6 -32.43 3.57 23.22
CA THR A 6 -31.55 4.20 22.20
C THR A 6 -31.96 3.82 20.78
N VAL A 7 -32.33 2.54 20.55
CA VAL A 7 -32.83 2.09 19.24
C VAL A 7 -34.16 2.76 18.89
N LEU A 8 -35.10 2.88 19.84
CA LEU A 8 -36.37 3.57 19.61
C LEU A 8 -36.18 5.06 19.28
N VAL A 9 -35.29 5.76 20.00
CA VAL A 9 -34.96 7.16 19.70
C VAL A 9 -34.33 7.29 18.32
N ALA A 10 -33.43 6.39 17.94
CA ALA A 10 -32.81 6.41 16.63
C ALA A 10 -33.82 6.17 15.48
N LEU A 11 -34.77 5.24 15.66
CA LEU A 11 -35.87 5.04 14.70
C LEU A 11 -36.77 6.29 14.59
N GLY A 12 -37.03 6.98 15.71
CA GLY A 12 -37.73 8.27 15.71
C GLY A 12 -37.00 9.37 14.92
N ILE A 13 -35.68 9.48 15.09
CA ILE A 13 -34.82 10.43 14.35
C ILE A 13 -34.83 10.10 12.84
N LEU A 14 -34.76 8.82 12.47
CA LEU A 14 -34.83 8.41 11.06
C LEU A 14 -36.20 8.73 10.44
N GLY A 15 -37.29 8.48 11.17
CA GLY A 15 -38.65 8.82 10.73
C GLY A 15 -38.87 10.33 10.57
N TRP A 16 -38.35 11.12 11.50
CA TRP A 16 -38.33 12.59 11.39
C TRP A 16 -37.50 13.07 10.19
N GLY A 17 -36.32 12.48 9.98
CA GLY A 17 -35.47 12.73 8.82
C GLY A 17 -36.19 12.45 7.50
N PHE A 18 -36.97 11.37 7.43
CA PHE A 18 -37.76 11.04 6.25
C PHE A 18 -38.85 12.07 5.98
N TYR A 19 -39.58 12.50 7.03
CA TYR A 19 -40.60 13.53 6.92
C TYR A 19 -40.01 14.85 6.41
N ARG A 20 -38.85 15.27 6.93
CA ARG A 20 -38.11 16.46 6.48
C ARG A 20 -37.58 16.34 5.03
N ALA A 21 -37.30 15.13 4.56
CA ALA A 21 -36.77 14.87 3.23
C ALA A 21 -37.85 14.85 2.13
N ARG A 22 -39.12 14.54 2.46
CA ARG A 22 -40.23 14.48 1.48
C ARG A 22 -40.43 15.75 0.63
N PRO A 23 -40.35 16.98 1.17
CA PRO A 23 -40.54 18.21 0.39
C PRO A 23 -39.51 18.41 -0.72
N PHE A 24 -38.33 17.78 -0.61
CA PHE A 24 -37.25 17.88 -1.60
C PHE A 24 -37.35 16.83 -2.72
N GLY A 25 -38.48 16.12 -2.83
CA GLY A 25 -38.77 15.17 -3.89
C GLY A 25 -37.82 13.96 -3.92
N LYS A 26 -37.57 13.41 -5.12
CA LYS A 26 -36.74 12.21 -5.31
C LYS A 26 -35.30 12.39 -4.81
N LEU A 27 -34.73 13.59 -4.96
CA LEU A 27 -33.36 13.89 -4.54
C LEU A 27 -33.23 13.89 -3.01
N GLY A 28 -34.18 14.51 -2.31
CA GLY A 28 -34.22 14.50 -0.85
C GLY A 28 -34.36 13.11 -0.25
N ILE A 29 -35.25 12.30 -0.81
CA ILE A 29 -35.49 10.92 -0.34
C ILE A 29 -34.23 10.06 -0.52
N LEU A 30 -33.53 10.18 -1.65
CA LEU A 30 -32.30 9.44 -1.89
C LEU A 30 -31.15 9.90 -0.98
N ALA A 31 -31.02 11.21 -0.72
CA ALA A 31 -30.03 11.74 0.22
C ALA A 31 -30.30 11.27 1.66
N TRP A 32 -31.57 11.23 2.08
CA TRP A 32 -31.95 10.65 3.37
C TRP A 32 -31.63 9.15 3.43
N LEU A 33 -31.97 8.40 2.38
CA LEU A 33 -31.69 6.96 2.29
C LEU A 33 -30.18 6.68 2.35
N GLN A 34 -29.37 7.52 1.70
CA GLN A 34 -27.91 7.42 1.77
C GLN A 34 -27.40 7.56 3.21
N SER A 35 -27.92 8.50 3.98
CA SER A 35 -27.59 8.66 5.41
C SER A 35 -28.09 7.50 6.28
N VAL A 36 -29.27 6.96 5.99
CA VAL A 36 -29.83 5.78 6.69
C VAL A 36 -28.93 4.57 6.49
N VAL A 37 -28.48 4.34 5.26
CA VAL A 37 -27.61 3.20 4.90
C VAL A 37 -26.29 3.25 5.67
N LEU A 38 -25.73 4.45 5.89
CA LEU A 38 -24.50 4.62 6.68
C LEU A 38 -24.70 4.26 8.16
N MET A 39 -25.89 4.51 8.72
CA MET A 39 -26.22 4.21 10.12
C MET A 39 -26.75 2.78 10.33
N ALA A 40 -27.18 2.11 9.26
CA ALA A 40 -27.80 0.79 9.30
C ALA A 40 -26.95 -0.29 10.01
N PRO A 41 -25.61 -0.35 9.85
CA PRO A 41 -24.77 -1.31 10.58
C PRO A 41 -24.85 -1.19 12.09
N TRP A 42 -24.82 0.04 12.59
CA TRP A 42 -24.88 0.30 14.02
C TRP A 42 -26.27 0.01 14.58
N LEU A 43 -27.33 0.39 13.87
CA LEU A 43 -28.70 0.14 14.30
C LEU A 43 -29.05 -1.34 14.34
N LEU A 44 -28.63 -2.10 13.33
CA LEU A 44 -28.80 -3.56 13.32
C LEU A 44 -27.98 -4.22 14.41
N PHE A 45 -26.72 -3.82 14.60
CA PHE A 45 -25.88 -4.34 15.67
C PHE A 45 -26.47 -4.10 17.06
N PHE A 46 -26.79 -2.86 17.41
CA PHE A 46 -27.35 -2.53 18.72
C PHE A 46 -28.77 -3.06 18.92
N GLY A 47 -29.57 -3.15 17.86
CA GLY A 47 -30.91 -3.74 17.88
C GLY A 47 -30.88 -5.24 18.16
N LEU A 48 -30.04 -5.99 17.44
CA LEU A 48 -29.86 -7.42 17.65
C LEU A 48 -29.25 -7.69 19.04
N PHE A 49 -28.26 -6.90 19.45
CA PHE A 49 -27.69 -6.97 20.79
C PHE A 49 -28.74 -6.75 21.89
N ALA A 50 -29.64 -5.77 21.72
CA ALA A 50 -30.73 -5.53 22.65
C ALA A 50 -31.76 -6.68 22.69
N ALA A 51 -31.91 -7.43 21.60
CA ALA A 51 -32.74 -8.63 21.50
C ALA A 51 -32.01 -9.91 21.98
N GLY A 52 -30.77 -9.81 22.47
CA GLY A 52 -29.97 -10.95 22.91
C GLY A 52 -29.36 -11.78 21.78
N ILE A 53 -29.36 -11.27 20.55
CA ILE A 53 -28.77 -11.91 19.36
C ILE A 53 -27.41 -11.25 19.09
N TYR A 54 -26.34 -12.03 19.20
CA TYR A 54 -24.97 -11.55 18.99
C TYR A 54 -24.51 -11.87 17.57
N LEU A 55 -24.08 -10.84 16.83
CA LEU A 55 -23.44 -11.01 15.54
C LEU A 55 -21.96 -11.38 15.74
N ASN A 56 -21.48 -12.40 15.02
CA ASN A 56 -20.06 -12.67 14.94
C ASN A 56 -19.34 -11.59 14.10
N LEU A 57 -18.02 -11.52 14.22
CA LEU A 57 -17.21 -10.50 13.54
C LEU A 57 -17.39 -10.53 12.01
N VAL A 58 -17.56 -11.73 11.43
CA VAL A 58 -17.83 -11.92 10.00
C VAL A 58 -19.16 -11.27 9.59
N GLY A 59 -20.22 -11.49 10.37
CA GLY A 59 -21.52 -10.87 10.15
C GLY A 59 -21.46 -9.35 10.27
N MET A 60 -20.67 -8.83 11.23
CA MET A 60 -20.44 -7.39 11.36
C MET A 60 -19.73 -6.81 10.14
N LEU A 61 -18.60 -7.41 9.71
CA LEU A 61 -17.83 -6.95 8.56
C LEU A 61 -18.63 -7.00 7.26
N PHE A 62 -19.38 -8.08 7.03
CA PHE A 62 -20.26 -8.20 5.87
C PHE A 62 -21.28 -7.06 5.81
N LEU A 63 -21.87 -6.71 6.96
CA LEU A 63 -22.88 -5.67 7.07
C LEU A 63 -22.27 -4.27 6.80
N PHE A 64 -21.04 -4.01 7.25
CA PHE A 64 -20.30 -2.79 6.90
C PHE A 64 -19.94 -2.70 5.43
N VAL A 65 -19.47 -3.80 4.81
CA VAL A 65 -19.14 -3.83 3.37
C VAL A 65 -20.39 -3.60 2.52
N LEU A 66 -21.49 -4.28 2.85
CA LEU A 66 -22.77 -4.14 2.15
C LEU A 66 -23.33 -2.71 2.27
N SER A 67 -23.30 -2.14 3.48
CA SER A 67 -23.68 -0.75 3.73
C SER A 67 -22.83 0.24 2.93
N THR A 68 -21.51 0.04 2.89
CA THR A 68 -20.59 0.89 2.12
C THR A 68 -20.88 0.82 0.62
N GLY A 69 -21.10 -0.39 0.07
CA GLY A 69 -21.45 -0.57 -1.34
C GLY A 69 -22.77 0.12 -1.70
N LEU A 70 -23.79 -0.02 -0.85
CA LEU A 70 -25.09 0.61 -1.04
C LEU A 70 -25.02 2.14 -0.90
N TYR A 71 -24.20 2.65 0.02
CA TYR A 71 -23.93 4.08 0.17
C TYR A 71 -23.33 4.69 -1.09
N VAL A 72 -22.31 4.04 -1.67
CA VAL A 72 -21.67 4.49 -2.91
C VAL A 72 -22.65 4.44 -4.09
N PHE A 73 -23.44 3.36 -4.19
CA PHE A 73 -24.45 3.22 -5.25
C PHE A 73 -25.51 4.34 -5.20
N ILE A 74 -26.09 4.60 -4.02
CA ILE A 74 -27.08 5.66 -3.84
C ILE A 74 -26.43 7.04 -4.05
N GLY A 75 -25.22 7.26 -3.55
CA GLY A 75 -24.49 8.51 -3.74
C GLY A 75 -24.19 8.83 -5.20
N ASN A 76 -23.94 7.82 -6.04
CA ASN A 76 -23.83 8.01 -7.49
C ASN A 76 -25.16 8.47 -8.11
N ARG A 77 -26.29 7.92 -7.66
CA ARG A 77 -27.63 8.33 -8.12
C ARG A 77 -28.02 9.73 -7.66
N VAL A 78 -27.67 10.11 -6.43
CA VAL A 78 -27.90 11.46 -5.89
C VAL A 78 -27.12 12.50 -6.69
N ARG A 79 -25.84 12.20 -7.01
CA ARG A 79 -25.00 13.11 -7.81
C ARG A 79 -25.52 13.30 -9.24
N ALA A 80 -25.95 12.22 -9.90
CA ALA A 80 -26.55 12.31 -11.24
C ALA A 80 -27.81 13.20 -11.26
N LEU A 81 -28.74 12.97 -10.32
CA LEU A 81 -29.98 13.76 -10.21
C LEU A 81 -29.73 15.21 -9.77
N GLY A 82 -28.67 15.47 -8.99
CA GLY A 82 -28.27 16.80 -8.58
C GLY A 82 -27.71 17.64 -9.74
N GLN A 83 -26.97 17.00 -10.65
CA GLN A 83 -26.46 17.66 -11.86
C GLN A 83 -27.60 18.03 -12.81
N ASP A 84 -28.58 17.14 -13.02
CA ASP A 84 -29.76 17.42 -13.85
C ASP A 84 -30.58 18.61 -13.29
N ALA A 85 -30.81 18.64 -11.97
CA ALA A 85 -31.53 19.73 -11.31
C ALA A 85 -30.77 21.07 -11.37
N ALA A 86 -29.44 21.05 -11.29
CA ALA A 86 -28.60 22.24 -11.43
C ALA A 86 -28.59 22.77 -12.88
N LEU A 87 -28.57 21.87 -13.87
CA LEU A 87 -28.68 22.22 -15.28
C LEU A 87 -30.04 22.81 -15.62
N SER A 88 -31.14 22.24 -15.10
CA SER A 88 -32.49 22.81 -15.30
C SER A 88 -32.66 24.18 -14.63
N ARG A 89 -32.08 24.41 -13.45
CA ARG A 89 -32.08 25.74 -12.81
C ARG A 89 -31.25 26.76 -13.58
N ARG A 90 -30.09 26.36 -14.12
CA ARG A 90 -29.30 27.22 -15.01
C ARG A 90 -30.04 27.55 -16.30
N ALA A 91 -30.71 26.57 -16.90
CA ALA A 91 -31.55 26.78 -18.09
C ALA A 91 -32.73 27.72 -17.80
N ALA A 92 -33.40 27.56 -16.64
CA ALA A 92 -34.46 28.45 -16.20
C ALA A 92 -33.96 29.88 -15.92
N SER A 93 -32.80 30.05 -15.29
CA SER A 93 -32.20 31.38 -15.08
C SER A 93 -31.73 32.05 -16.37
N ILE A 94 -31.34 31.28 -17.39
CA ILE A 94 -31.01 31.80 -18.72
C ILE A 94 -32.29 32.21 -19.46
N ALA A 95 -33.37 31.44 -19.30
CA ALA A 95 -34.68 31.78 -19.85
C ALA A 95 -35.30 33.03 -19.19
N GLU A 96 -35.15 33.19 -17.87
CA GLU A 96 -35.55 34.41 -17.15
C GLU A 96 -34.65 35.63 -17.45
N ALA A 97 -33.38 35.41 -17.81
CA ALA A 97 -32.45 36.47 -18.22
C ALA A 97 -32.66 36.96 -19.65
N THR A 98 -33.66 36.45 -20.37
CA THR A 98 -34.01 36.91 -21.72
C THR A 98 -35.47 37.41 -21.75
N PRO A 99 -35.74 38.68 -21.41
CA PRO A 99 -37.00 39.32 -21.78
C PRO A 99 -36.90 39.87 -23.21
N ASP A 100 -37.94 39.60 -23.98
CA ASP A 100 -38.11 39.95 -25.39
C ASP A 100 -37.75 41.39 -25.77
N ALA A 101 -37.07 41.54 -26.90
CA ALA A 101 -36.88 42.80 -27.60
C ALA A 101 -38.11 43.11 -28.48
N VAL A 102 -39.11 43.84 -27.97
CA VAL A 102 -40.01 44.68 -28.77
C VAL A 102 -40.51 45.89 -27.96
N SER A 103 -40.30 47.08 -28.56
CA SER A 103 -40.99 48.39 -28.42
C SER A 103 -40.88 49.27 -27.14
N GLU A 104 -40.31 50.46 -27.41
CA GLU A 104 -40.79 51.83 -27.09
C GLU A 104 -40.64 52.45 -25.68
N ASP A 105 -39.81 53.50 -25.68
CA ASP A 105 -39.89 54.81 -25.01
C ASP A 105 -40.12 54.99 -23.50
N SER A 106 -39.28 55.90 -22.98
CA SER A 106 -39.53 56.98 -22.01
C SER A 106 -38.84 56.93 -20.62
N ASN A 107 -37.86 57.83 -20.48
CA ASN A 107 -37.53 58.74 -19.38
C ASN A 107 -37.42 58.32 -17.88
N SER A 108 -36.42 58.96 -17.24
CA SER A 108 -36.25 59.27 -15.79
C SER A 108 -35.81 58.11 -14.88
N SER A 109 -35.09 58.27 -13.76
CA SER A 109 -34.22 59.29 -13.17
C SER A 109 -33.66 58.67 -11.88
N ALA A 110 -32.41 59.02 -11.52
CA ALA A 110 -31.88 59.17 -10.15
C ALA A 110 -32.00 58.05 -9.07
N LEU A 111 -30.81 57.60 -8.64
CA LEU A 111 -30.28 57.47 -7.26
C LEU A 111 -31.11 56.74 -6.18
N ASP A 112 -30.58 55.64 -5.62
CA ASP A 112 -29.97 55.59 -4.27
C ASP A 112 -29.56 54.17 -3.81
N GLY A 113 -28.48 54.08 -3.01
CA GLY A 113 -28.37 53.10 -1.90
C GLY A 113 -27.66 51.74 -2.11
N THR A 114 -26.35 51.69 -1.82
CA THR A 114 -25.49 50.52 -1.46
C THR A 114 -25.98 49.73 -0.20
N PRO A 115 -25.30 48.64 0.26
CA PRO A 115 -24.63 47.50 -0.41
C PRO A 115 -24.99 46.14 0.26
N THR A 116 -24.90 45.00 -0.44
CA THR A 116 -24.64 43.70 0.23
C THR A 116 -24.05 42.66 -0.71
N THR A 117 -22.80 42.29 -0.41
CA THR A 117 -22.06 41.13 -0.92
C THR A 117 -22.81 39.82 -0.66
N PRO A 118 -22.74 38.85 -1.59
CA PRO A 118 -22.50 37.48 -1.14
C PRO A 118 -21.29 36.85 -1.85
N THR A 119 -20.25 36.66 -1.03
CA THR A 119 -19.48 35.43 -0.87
C THR A 119 -19.11 34.67 -2.14
N GLN A 120 -17.88 34.91 -2.57
CA GLN A 120 -17.09 34.07 -3.46
C GLN A 120 -17.24 32.59 -3.07
N LEU A 121 -17.67 31.80 -4.06
CA LEU A 121 -17.54 30.34 -4.04
C LEU A 121 -16.06 29.99 -4.01
N ALA A 122 -15.73 29.09 -3.10
CA ALA A 122 -14.41 28.60 -2.78
C ALA A 122 -13.57 28.23 -4.01
N ASP A 123 -12.30 28.64 -3.95
CA ASP A 123 -11.18 28.24 -4.80
C ASP A 123 -11.26 26.75 -5.20
N GLU A 124 -11.53 26.51 -6.49
CA GLU A 124 -10.83 25.43 -7.17
C GLU A 124 -9.36 25.87 -7.27
N PRO A 125 -8.36 25.04 -6.90
CA PRO A 125 -6.98 25.46 -7.00
C PRO A 125 -6.67 25.76 -8.46
N GLU A 126 -6.51 27.05 -8.75
CA GLU A 126 -6.08 27.57 -10.04
C GLU A 126 -4.75 26.87 -10.37
N VAL A 127 -4.81 25.91 -11.30
CA VAL A 127 -3.64 25.17 -11.75
C VAL A 127 -2.72 26.20 -12.39
N VAL A 128 -1.71 26.68 -11.66
CA VAL A 128 -0.72 27.59 -12.22
C VAL A 128 -0.03 26.85 -13.36
N PRO A 129 -0.31 27.20 -14.63
CA PRO A 129 0.28 26.50 -15.75
C PRO A 129 1.78 26.82 -15.80
N ILE A 130 2.58 25.89 -16.32
CA ILE A 130 4.01 26.13 -16.59
C ILE A 130 4.14 27.50 -17.30
N PRO A 131 5.05 28.40 -16.85
CA PRO A 131 5.27 29.67 -17.52
C PRO A 131 5.44 29.48 -19.02
N ALA A 132 4.77 30.30 -19.83
CA ALA A 132 4.75 30.10 -21.29
C ALA A 132 6.15 30.09 -21.93
N GLU A 133 7.10 30.79 -21.31
CA GLU A 133 8.51 30.78 -21.71
C GLU A 133 9.18 29.42 -21.46
N ASP A 134 9.06 28.88 -20.24
CA ASP A 134 9.56 27.56 -19.88
C ASP A 134 8.93 26.47 -20.77
N LEU A 135 7.62 26.57 -21.04
CA LEU A 135 6.90 25.64 -21.91
C LEU A 135 7.46 25.61 -23.34
N ARG A 136 7.81 26.77 -23.91
CA ARG A 136 8.46 26.84 -25.24
C ARG A 136 9.85 26.20 -25.21
N GLN A 137 10.62 26.42 -24.15
CA GLN A 137 11.94 25.81 -24.01
C GLN A 137 11.86 24.29 -23.90
N ILE A 138 10.89 23.77 -23.12
CA ILE A 138 10.58 22.34 -23.01
C ILE A 138 10.17 21.79 -24.37
N GLN A 139 9.25 22.43 -25.09
CA GLN A 139 8.83 21.97 -26.43
C GLN A 139 10.02 21.88 -27.40
N GLY A 140 10.99 22.77 -27.28
CA GLY A 140 12.17 22.78 -28.14
C GLY A 140 13.22 21.70 -27.86
N ILE A 141 13.06 20.86 -26.82
CA ILE A 141 13.95 19.71 -26.59
C ILE A 141 13.57 18.51 -27.47
N PHE A 142 12.33 18.48 -27.97
CA PHE A 142 11.81 17.41 -28.80
C PHE A 142 12.31 17.55 -30.24
N GLY A 143 12.80 16.46 -30.82
CA GLY A 143 13.39 16.42 -32.15
C GLY A 143 12.89 15.23 -32.97
N VAL A 144 13.21 15.25 -34.27
CA VAL A 144 12.77 14.22 -35.23
C VAL A 144 13.35 12.84 -34.90
N ASP A 145 14.56 12.80 -34.32
CA ASP A 145 15.28 11.57 -33.98
C ASP A 145 15.08 11.12 -32.53
N THR A 146 14.35 11.88 -31.71
CA THR A 146 14.13 11.59 -30.28
C THR A 146 12.67 11.22 -30.02
N PHE A 147 11.83 12.22 -29.76
CA PHE A 147 10.42 12.07 -29.46
C PHE A 147 9.64 13.14 -30.22
N PHE A 148 8.69 12.71 -31.05
CA PHE A 148 7.86 13.61 -31.83
C PHE A 148 6.55 13.89 -31.09
N ALA A 149 6.47 15.02 -30.39
CA ALA A 149 5.29 15.44 -29.66
C ALA A 149 4.17 15.88 -30.63
N THR A 150 3.00 15.23 -30.55
CA THR A 150 1.82 15.53 -31.35
C THR A 150 0.79 16.37 -30.57
N GLU A 151 0.74 16.20 -29.26
CA GLU A 151 -0.24 16.86 -28.39
C GLU A 151 0.45 17.29 -27.09
N THR A 152 0.12 18.50 -26.64
CA THR A 152 0.60 19.07 -25.37
C THR A 152 -0.61 19.28 -24.47
N ILE A 153 -0.66 18.56 -23.35
CA ILE A 153 -1.78 18.57 -22.42
C ILE A 153 -1.29 19.12 -21.08
N PRO A 154 -1.87 20.21 -20.56
CA PRO A 154 -1.58 20.69 -19.20
C PRO A 154 -1.90 19.61 -18.17
N TYR A 155 -1.00 19.38 -17.21
CA TYR A 155 -1.20 18.37 -16.18
C TYR A 155 -0.63 18.83 -14.84
N GLN A 156 -1.52 19.20 -13.91
CA GLN A 156 -1.12 19.79 -12.62
C GLN A 156 -0.21 21.01 -12.89
N GLU A 157 0.85 21.21 -12.11
CA GLU A 157 1.88 22.25 -12.37
C GLU A 157 2.85 21.88 -13.51
N GLY A 158 2.55 20.82 -14.26
CA GLY A 158 3.39 20.23 -15.30
C GLY A 158 2.69 20.12 -16.65
N VAL A 159 3.32 19.38 -17.56
CA VAL A 159 2.81 19.16 -18.93
C VAL A 159 3.03 17.72 -19.36
N ILE A 160 2.03 17.14 -20.02
CA ILE A 160 2.11 15.85 -20.70
C ILE A 160 2.26 16.09 -22.20
N PHE A 161 3.29 15.50 -22.78
CA PHE A 161 3.51 15.42 -24.21
C PHE A 161 3.16 14.03 -24.70
N ARG A 162 2.12 13.93 -25.53
CA ARG A 162 1.81 12.71 -26.28
C ARG A 162 2.50 12.78 -27.62
N GLY A 163 2.96 11.63 -28.10
CA GLY A 163 3.75 11.59 -29.32
C GLY A 163 4.23 10.20 -29.64
N ASN A 164 5.16 10.14 -30.59
CA ASN A 164 5.81 8.90 -30.99
C ASN A 164 7.30 8.96 -30.63
N LEU A 165 7.76 7.96 -29.89
CA LEU A 165 9.17 7.72 -29.68
C LEU A 165 9.80 7.25 -31.01
N ARG A 166 10.94 7.83 -31.41
CA ARG A 166 11.56 7.59 -32.71
C ARG A 166 12.86 6.78 -32.63
N GLY A 167 13.44 6.63 -31.44
CA GLY A 167 14.65 5.86 -31.20
C GLY A 167 14.53 4.88 -30.04
N GLU A 168 15.67 4.30 -29.63
CA GLU A 168 15.76 3.49 -28.42
C GLU A 168 15.43 4.31 -27.17
N VAL A 169 14.79 3.68 -26.20
CA VAL A 169 14.25 4.34 -25.01
C VAL A 169 15.35 5.02 -24.19
N GLU A 170 16.36 4.27 -23.73
CA GLU A 170 17.37 4.78 -22.79
C GLU A 170 18.22 5.93 -23.39
N PRO A 171 18.80 5.80 -24.62
CA PRO A 171 19.56 6.90 -25.21
C PRO A 171 18.72 8.15 -25.46
N THR A 172 17.45 7.96 -25.84
CA THR A 172 16.51 9.07 -26.06
C THR A 172 16.18 9.76 -24.74
N PHE A 173 15.92 9.00 -23.68
CA PHE A 173 15.66 9.52 -22.34
C PHE A 173 16.85 10.34 -21.81
N THR A 174 18.08 9.83 -21.95
CA THR A 174 19.30 10.54 -21.52
C THR A 174 19.45 11.86 -22.27
N ARG A 175 19.35 11.86 -23.60
CA ARG A 175 19.47 13.09 -24.42
C ARG A 175 18.42 14.13 -24.07
N LEU A 176 17.16 13.72 -23.90
CA LEU A 176 16.07 14.64 -23.56
C LEU A 176 16.24 15.20 -22.13
N SER A 177 16.68 14.37 -21.19
CA SER A 177 16.93 14.79 -19.81
C SER A 177 18.10 15.77 -19.71
N GLU A 178 19.20 15.52 -20.42
CA GLU A 178 20.35 16.43 -20.52
C GLU A 178 19.95 17.75 -21.19
N SER A 179 19.22 17.70 -22.31
CA SER A 179 18.74 18.90 -23.01
C SER A 179 17.80 19.74 -22.15
N LEU A 180 16.93 19.10 -21.36
CA LEU A 180 16.06 19.79 -20.42
C LEU A 180 16.88 20.49 -19.34
N LYS A 181 17.88 19.79 -18.79
CA LYS A 181 18.77 20.33 -17.76
C LYS A 181 19.62 21.49 -18.28
N GLU A 182 20.11 21.43 -19.51
CA GLU A 182 20.88 22.53 -20.11
C GLU A 182 20.06 23.82 -20.28
N ARG A 183 18.76 23.69 -20.56
CA ARG A 183 17.89 24.85 -20.82
C ARG A 183 17.25 25.42 -19.57
N LEU A 184 16.80 24.54 -18.66
CA LEU A 184 15.97 24.91 -17.51
C LEU A 184 16.56 24.47 -16.17
N ASP A 185 17.83 24.05 -16.17
CA ASP A 185 18.57 23.60 -15.00
C ASP A 185 17.80 22.50 -14.23
N ASP A 186 17.85 22.49 -12.90
CA ASP A 186 17.16 21.49 -12.07
C ASP A 186 15.72 21.90 -11.70
N ARG A 187 15.10 22.84 -12.43
CA ARG A 187 13.72 23.30 -12.16
C ARG A 187 12.67 22.26 -12.53
N TYR A 188 12.97 21.38 -13.49
CA TYR A 188 12.03 20.39 -14.00
C TYR A 188 12.64 18.99 -14.04
N ARG A 189 11.77 17.99 -13.99
CA ARG A 189 12.08 16.56 -14.13
C ARG A 189 11.28 15.98 -15.28
N LEU A 190 11.95 15.20 -16.11
CA LEU A 190 11.36 14.50 -17.23
C LEU A 190 11.07 13.06 -16.84
N PHE A 191 9.83 12.62 -17.06
CA PHE A 191 9.37 11.27 -16.87
C PHE A 191 8.95 10.68 -18.21
N MET A 192 9.43 9.48 -18.53
CA MET A 192 8.97 8.67 -19.64
C MET A 192 8.15 7.51 -19.10
N VAL A 193 6.85 7.52 -19.40
CA VAL A 193 5.89 6.54 -18.90
C VAL A 193 4.94 6.08 -20.00
N GLU A 194 4.21 5.00 -19.77
CA GLU A 194 3.15 4.55 -20.66
C GLU A 194 1.80 5.19 -20.32
N ASN A 195 1.05 5.59 -21.34
CA ASN A 195 -0.34 5.98 -21.16
C ASN A 195 -1.27 4.74 -20.97
N GLN A 196 -2.55 4.98 -20.74
CA GLN A 196 -3.57 3.93 -20.60
C GLN A 196 -3.62 2.99 -21.81
N ASP A 197 -3.33 3.49 -23.00
CA ASP A 197 -3.29 2.72 -24.26
C ASP A 197 -1.94 2.02 -24.53
N GLY A 198 -0.98 2.07 -23.58
CA GLY A 198 0.35 1.47 -23.74
C GLY A 198 1.30 2.24 -24.67
N LYS A 199 0.94 3.49 -25.04
CA LYS A 199 1.80 4.36 -25.85
C LYS A 199 2.76 5.17 -24.97
N PRO A 200 4.04 5.34 -25.38
CA PRO A 200 4.98 6.22 -24.70
C PRO A 200 4.49 7.66 -24.60
N VAL A 201 4.59 8.25 -23.42
CA VAL A 201 4.34 9.68 -23.18
C VAL A 201 5.45 10.28 -22.33
N VAL A 202 5.75 11.54 -22.59
CA VAL A 202 6.73 12.31 -21.81
C VAL A 202 5.96 13.25 -20.89
N ILE A 203 6.24 13.19 -19.60
CA ILE A 203 5.64 14.07 -18.60
C ILE A 203 6.75 14.93 -18.01
N VAL A 204 6.57 16.24 -17.98
CA VAL A 204 7.51 17.17 -17.36
C VAL A 204 6.84 17.80 -16.15
N LEU A 205 7.43 17.61 -14.97
CA LEU A 205 6.94 18.11 -13.69
C LEU A 205 7.99 19.01 -13.03
N PRO A 206 7.59 20.00 -12.22
CA PRO A 206 8.53 20.81 -11.46
C PRO A 206 9.23 19.96 -10.38
N SER A 207 10.52 20.25 -10.12
CA SER A 207 11.33 19.54 -9.12
C SER A 207 10.89 19.82 -7.67
N SER A 208 10.03 20.80 -7.44
CA SER A 208 9.35 21.04 -6.14
C SER A 208 8.57 19.81 -5.65
N ARG A 209 8.19 18.91 -6.55
CA ARG A 209 7.46 17.66 -6.27
C ARG A 209 8.34 16.44 -6.07
N ASP A 210 9.66 16.61 -6.10
CA ASP A 210 10.61 15.54 -5.80
C ASP A 210 10.34 14.99 -4.38
N PRO A 211 10.61 13.70 -4.13
CA PRO A 211 10.52 13.14 -2.79
C PRO A 211 11.36 13.94 -1.80
N GLN A 212 10.71 14.49 -0.79
CA GLN A 212 11.37 15.27 0.25
C GLN A 212 12.03 14.31 1.26
N PRO A 213 13.20 14.67 1.81
CA PRO A 213 13.84 13.88 2.85
C PRO A 213 12.98 13.85 4.12
N ALA A 214 13.13 12.80 4.93
CA ALA A 214 12.38 12.66 6.16
C ALA A 214 12.61 13.87 7.10
N THR A 215 11.52 14.39 7.66
CA THR A 215 11.57 15.50 8.62
C THR A 215 12.20 15.06 9.93
N LEU A 216 12.69 16.01 10.74
CA LEU A 216 13.28 15.68 12.05
C LEU A 216 12.33 14.83 12.94
N PRO A 217 11.02 15.15 13.07
CA PRO A 217 10.08 14.32 13.82
C PRO A 217 9.96 12.90 13.25
N GLN A 218 9.98 12.73 11.93
CA GLN A 218 9.93 11.41 11.29
C GLN A 218 11.20 10.60 11.57
N LYS A 219 12.37 11.23 11.58
CA LYS A 219 13.63 10.58 11.94
C LYS A 219 13.64 10.14 13.40
N VAL A 220 13.20 11.01 14.31
CA VAL A 220 13.04 10.65 15.73
C VAL A 220 12.07 9.49 15.89
N PHE A 221 10.94 9.52 15.18
CA PHE A 221 9.97 8.43 15.20
C PHE A 221 10.56 7.11 14.69
N ALA A 222 11.34 7.13 13.61
CA ALA A 222 12.04 5.95 13.12
C ALA A 222 13.01 5.36 14.17
N VAL A 223 13.75 6.21 14.89
CA VAL A 223 14.63 5.78 15.98
C VAL A 223 13.84 5.17 17.14
N VAL A 224 12.72 5.77 17.53
CA VAL A 224 11.82 5.22 18.56
C VAL A 224 11.33 3.82 18.15
N LEU A 225 10.90 3.64 16.90
CA LEU A 225 10.47 2.35 16.38
C LEU A 225 11.61 1.32 16.35
N MET A 226 12.83 1.74 16.03
CA MET A 226 14.01 0.88 16.08
C MET A 226 14.28 0.40 17.52
N VAL A 227 14.25 1.30 18.52
CA VAL A 227 14.40 0.94 19.93
C VAL A 227 13.28 0.00 20.38
N ALA A 228 12.04 0.29 20.00
CA ALA A 228 10.89 -0.56 20.29
C ALA A 228 11.04 -1.95 19.66
N THR A 229 11.66 -2.05 18.48
CA THR A 229 11.92 -3.31 17.79
C THR A 229 13.00 -4.13 18.49
N VAL A 230 14.05 -3.49 19.00
CA VAL A 230 15.05 -4.16 19.84
C VAL A 230 14.40 -4.71 21.12
N ALA A 231 13.60 -3.89 21.80
CA ALA A 231 12.88 -4.28 23.00
C ALA A 231 11.90 -5.44 22.75
N ALA A 232 11.12 -5.37 21.67
CA ALA A 232 10.20 -6.42 21.26
C ALA A 232 10.92 -7.71 20.83
N SER A 233 12.10 -7.62 20.21
CA SER A 233 12.90 -8.78 19.84
C SER A 233 13.50 -9.48 21.06
N LEU A 234 13.92 -8.72 22.07
CA LEU A 234 14.35 -9.26 23.37
C LEU A 234 13.20 -10.00 24.06
N GLU A 235 12.04 -9.37 24.11
CA GLU A 235 10.86 -9.97 24.73
C GLU A 235 10.38 -11.22 23.98
N SER A 236 10.30 -11.17 22.66
CA SER A 236 9.98 -12.35 21.83
C SER A 236 10.95 -13.50 22.11
N ALA A 237 12.24 -13.21 22.24
CA ALA A 237 13.24 -14.21 22.62
C ALA A 237 13.01 -14.77 24.04
N GLY A 238 12.66 -13.94 25.02
CA GLY A 238 12.30 -14.41 26.37
C GLY A 238 11.05 -15.29 26.36
N LEU A 239 10.01 -14.89 25.63
CA LEU A 239 8.78 -15.66 25.49
C LEU A 239 9.02 -17.03 24.86
N MET A 240 9.93 -17.12 23.88
CA MET A 240 10.39 -18.40 23.32
C MET A 240 11.09 -19.29 24.35
N LEU A 241 11.78 -18.69 25.31
CA LEU A 241 12.43 -19.37 26.43
C LEU A 241 11.48 -19.58 27.63
N GLY A 242 10.22 -19.17 27.50
CA GLY A 242 9.18 -19.37 28.51
C GLY A 242 9.19 -18.36 29.66
N PHE A 243 9.74 -17.16 29.47
CA PHE A 243 9.70 -16.10 30.49
C PHE A 243 9.47 -14.70 29.90
N ASP A 244 8.96 -13.78 30.72
CA ASP A 244 8.83 -12.37 30.37
C ASP A 244 10.11 -11.62 30.78
N VAL A 245 10.74 -10.95 29.81
CA VAL A 245 12.04 -10.29 30.01
C VAL A 245 11.89 -9.03 30.86
N PHE A 246 10.77 -8.31 30.71
CA PHE A 246 10.51 -7.09 31.46
C PHE A 246 10.14 -7.34 32.91
N VAL A 247 9.65 -8.55 33.22
CA VAL A 247 9.44 -9.02 34.60
C VAL A 247 10.74 -9.58 35.19
N SER A 248 11.49 -10.39 34.42
CA SER A 248 12.67 -11.12 34.90
C SER A 248 13.96 -10.54 34.33
N LEU A 249 14.28 -9.30 34.69
CA LEU A 249 15.43 -8.56 34.13
C LEU A 249 16.78 -9.25 34.39
N GLU A 250 16.90 -10.07 35.44
CA GLU A 250 18.13 -10.84 35.68
C GLU A 250 18.44 -11.89 34.59
N ARG A 251 17.42 -12.34 33.83
CA ARG A 251 17.53 -13.38 32.80
C ARG A 251 17.69 -12.83 31.38
N VAL A 252 17.84 -11.52 31.21
CA VAL A 252 18.02 -10.87 29.89
C VAL A 252 19.15 -11.52 29.09
N THR A 253 20.23 -11.93 29.76
CA THR A 253 21.39 -12.56 29.11
C THR A 253 21.06 -13.87 28.40
N GLU A 254 20.05 -14.61 28.84
CA GLU A 254 19.57 -15.84 28.20
C GLU A 254 18.85 -15.54 26.88
N ALA A 255 18.12 -14.43 26.80
CA ALA A 255 17.35 -14.01 25.61
C ALA A 255 18.23 -13.33 24.54
N LEU A 256 19.38 -12.76 24.93
CA LEU A 256 20.25 -12.00 24.01
C LEU A 256 20.64 -12.77 22.73
N PRO A 257 21.10 -14.04 22.78
CA PRO A 257 21.51 -14.73 21.56
C PRO A 257 20.38 -14.85 20.54
N LEU A 258 19.16 -15.15 20.99
CA LEU A 258 18.00 -15.28 20.11
C LEU A 258 17.57 -13.93 19.54
N ALA A 259 17.49 -12.91 20.38
CA ALA A 259 17.16 -11.55 19.96
C ALA A 259 18.17 -11.01 18.94
N THR A 260 19.46 -11.27 19.15
CA THR A 260 20.50 -10.88 18.18
C THR A 260 20.36 -11.60 16.85
N GLY A 261 19.93 -12.86 16.84
CA GLY A 261 19.62 -13.60 15.62
C GLY A 261 18.49 -12.95 14.81
N ILE A 262 17.38 -12.59 15.48
CA ILE A 262 16.25 -11.88 14.85
C ILE A 262 16.72 -10.53 14.29
N LEU A 263 17.42 -9.73 15.09
CA LEU A 263 17.92 -8.42 14.68
C LEU A 263 18.95 -8.52 13.55
N ALA A 264 19.78 -9.56 13.51
CA ALA A 264 20.75 -9.79 12.45
C ALA A 264 20.06 -10.01 11.10
N ILE A 265 18.96 -10.76 11.06
CA ILE A 265 18.17 -10.97 9.84
C ILE A 265 17.58 -9.64 9.35
N LEU A 266 16.92 -8.89 10.23
CA LEU A 266 16.31 -7.60 9.89
C LEU A 266 17.36 -6.59 9.40
N THR A 267 18.52 -6.57 10.07
CA THR A 267 19.63 -5.70 9.71
C THR A 267 20.23 -6.09 8.35
N ALA A 268 20.40 -7.39 8.09
CA ALA A 268 20.89 -7.88 6.80
C ALA A 268 19.94 -7.49 5.65
N HIS A 269 18.63 -7.60 5.88
CA HIS A 269 17.60 -7.15 4.92
C HIS A 269 17.76 -5.67 4.59
N GLU A 270 17.80 -4.79 5.59
CA GLU A 270 17.94 -3.35 5.33
C GLU A 270 19.30 -2.99 4.73
N ILE A 271 20.40 -3.62 5.17
CA ILE A 271 21.71 -3.42 4.54
C ILE A 271 21.65 -3.77 3.05
N GLY A 272 20.92 -4.83 2.65
CA GLY A 272 20.69 -5.19 1.25
C GLY A 272 20.14 -4.03 0.43
N HIS A 273 19.04 -3.42 0.88
CA HIS A 273 18.48 -2.23 0.23
C HIS A 273 19.48 -1.08 0.15
N TRP A 274 20.16 -0.78 1.26
CA TRP A 274 21.08 0.35 1.36
C TRP A 274 22.31 0.21 0.48
N VAL A 275 22.86 -1.00 0.34
CA VAL A 275 24.04 -1.26 -0.51
C VAL A 275 23.70 -0.98 -1.97
N LEU A 276 22.57 -1.48 -2.48
CA LEU A 276 22.17 -1.26 -3.86
C LEU A 276 21.71 0.19 -4.10
N ALA A 277 21.00 0.79 -3.16
CA ALA A 277 20.60 2.19 -3.26
C ALA A 277 21.83 3.13 -3.34
N ARG A 278 22.85 2.90 -2.50
CA ARG A 278 24.12 3.65 -2.58
C ARG A 278 24.82 3.45 -3.92
N ARG A 279 24.86 2.22 -4.44
CA ARG A 279 25.45 1.90 -5.76
C ARG A 279 24.78 2.71 -6.88
N TYR A 280 23.45 2.84 -6.83
CA TYR A 280 22.67 3.58 -7.83
C TYR A 280 22.43 5.05 -7.48
N LYS A 281 23.06 5.59 -6.42
CA LYS A 281 22.90 6.97 -5.94
C LYS A 281 21.45 7.35 -5.63
N VAL A 282 20.64 6.37 -5.22
CA VAL A 282 19.25 6.57 -4.77
C VAL A 282 19.26 6.75 -3.25
N ARG A 283 18.55 7.78 -2.76
CA ARG A 283 18.45 8.06 -1.32
C ARG A 283 17.28 7.30 -0.73
N LEU A 284 17.53 6.60 0.37
CA LEU A 284 16.51 5.92 1.17
C LEU A 284 16.36 6.61 2.52
N SER A 285 15.15 6.58 3.07
CA SER A 285 14.88 7.03 4.42
C SER A 285 15.48 6.07 5.45
N LEU A 286 15.52 6.51 6.71
CA LEU A 286 15.67 5.55 7.81
C LEU A 286 14.50 4.53 7.77
N PRO A 287 14.78 3.25 8.04
CA PRO A 287 13.75 2.21 8.08
C PRO A 287 12.80 2.45 9.24
N PHE A 288 11.50 2.44 8.96
CA PHE A 288 10.47 2.45 9.99
C PHE A 288 10.13 1.00 10.35
N PHE A 289 10.81 0.47 11.38
CA PHE A 289 10.54 -0.89 11.85
C PHE A 289 9.14 -1.01 12.44
N ILE A 290 8.51 -2.17 12.24
CA ILE A 290 7.20 -2.49 12.80
C ILE A 290 7.42 -3.49 13.94
N PRO A 291 7.52 -3.03 15.21
CA PRO A 291 7.72 -3.92 16.35
C PRO A 291 6.48 -4.76 16.62
N THR A 292 6.69 -5.99 17.09
CA THR A 292 5.61 -6.89 17.51
C THR A 292 6.08 -7.75 18.67
N TRP A 293 5.22 -7.87 19.68
CA TRP A 293 5.54 -8.59 20.91
C TRP A 293 5.81 -10.07 20.68
N GLN A 294 5.12 -10.71 19.73
CA GLN A 294 5.16 -12.16 19.57
C GLN A 294 6.39 -12.65 18.79
N ILE A 295 6.79 -11.94 17.74
CA ILE A 295 7.86 -12.38 16.82
C ILE A 295 9.02 -11.37 16.72
N GLY A 296 9.01 -10.33 17.55
CA GLY A 296 9.99 -9.25 17.59
C GLY A 296 9.71 -8.13 16.58
N SER A 297 9.64 -8.47 15.29
CA SER A 297 9.35 -7.50 14.22
C SER A 297 8.61 -8.12 13.04
N PHE A 298 7.79 -7.31 12.38
CA PHE A 298 7.22 -7.63 11.07
C PHE A 298 8.07 -7.13 9.89
N GLY A 299 9.27 -6.62 10.17
CA GLY A 299 10.14 -5.99 9.17
C GLY A 299 10.17 -4.47 9.30
N ALA A 300 10.64 -3.82 8.26
CA ALA A 300 10.74 -2.37 8.19
C ALA A 300 10.15 -1.83 6.89
N LEU A 301 9.65 -0.59 6.98
CA LEU A 301 9.19 0.18 5.84
C LEU A 301 10.25 1.21 5.47
N THR A 302 10.93 0.98 4.35
CA THR A 302 11.97 1.88 3.83
C THR A 302 11.42 2.65 2.62
N ARG A 303 11.46 3.99 2.70
CA ARG A 303 10.90 4.89 1.69
C ARG A 303 12.00 5.47 0.80
N PHE A 304 11.68 5.74 -0.45
CA PHE A 304 12.57 6.47 -1.36
C PHE A 304 12.50 7.99 -1.09
N GLU A 305 13.64 8.60 -0.81
CA GLU A 305 13.84 10.06 -0.63
C GLU A 305 14.44 10.74 -1.88
N SER A 306 14.49 10.00 -2.99
CA SER A 306 14.81 10.53 -4.31
C SER A 306 14.04 9.75 -5.37
N LEU A 307 13.94 10.33 -6.57
CA LEU A 307 13.36 9.62 -7.71
C LEU A 307 14.25 8.44 -8.12
N VAL A 308 13.62 7.36 -8.55
CA VAL A 308 14.31 6.18 -9.06
C VAL A 308 14.55 6.36 -10.56
N PRO A 309 15.77 6.13 -11.08
CA PRO A 309 16.10 6.39 -12.48
C PRO A 309 15.28 5.56 -13.46
N ASN A 310 15.20 4.24 -13.25
CA ASN A 310 14.49 3.33 -14.14
C ASN A 310 14.00 2.09 -13.39
N ARG A 311 13.18 1.27 -14.06
CA ARG A 311 12.61 0.04 -13.48
C ARG A 311 13.67 -0.99 -13.08
N ASN A 312 14.83 -1.01 -13.73
CA ASN A 312 15.92 -1.94 -13.39
C ASN A 312 16.49 -1.62 -12.01
N VAL A 313 16.69 -0.34 -11.72
CA VAL A 313 17.15 0.12 -10.40
C VAL A 313 16.08 -0.13 -9.33
N LEU A 314 14.79 0.07 -9.66
CA LEU A 314 13.70 -0.26 -8.74
C LEU A 314 13.71 -1.74 -8.37
N PHE A 315 13.85 -2.62 -9.36
CA PHE A 315 13.97 -4.07 -9.14
C PHE A 315 15.19 -4.41 -8.27
N ASP A 316 16.37 -3.91 -8.63
CA ASP A 316 17.62 -4.28 -7.95
C ASP A 316 17.59 -3.88 -6.47
N ILE A 317 17.05 -2.69 -6.15
CA ILE A 317 16.92 -2.24 -4.76
C ILE A 317 15.85 -3.06 -4.04
N ALA A 318 14.68 -3.29 -4.65
CA ALA A 318 13.58 -4.03 -4.02
C ALA A 318 13.93 -5.51 -3.77
N PHE A 319 14.69 -6.15 -4.67
CA PHE A 319 15.13 -7.54 -4.52
C PHE A 319 16.26 -7.70 -3.51
N ALA A 320 17.16 -6.70 -3.39
CA ALA A 320 18.35 -6.82 -2.56
C ALA A 320 18.07 -7.07 -1.07
N GLY A 321 17.03 -6.44 -0.51
CA GLY A 321 16.66 -6.65 0.90
C GLY A 321 16.21 -8.08 1.16
N PRO A 322 15.14 -8.57 0.50
CA PRO A 322 14.69 -9.94 0.63
C PRO A 322 15.76 -10.99 0.29
N ALA A 323 16.65 -10.71 -0.67
CA ALA A 323 17.77 -11.60 -0.97
C ALA A 323 18.75 -11.69 0.21
N ALA A 324 19.18 -10.55 0.77
CA ALA A 324 20.11 -10.53 1.90
C ALA A 324 19.50 -11.14 3.17
N GLY A 325 18.30 -10.69 3.56
CA GLY A 325 17.56 -11.20 4.72
C GLY A 325 17.20 -12.68 4.55
N GLY A 326 16.74 -13.08 3.37
CA GLY A 326 16.38 -14.45 3.04
C GLY A 326 17.57 -15.40 3.07
N VAL A 327 18.73 -15.01 2.53
CA VAL A 327 19.96 -15.85 2.58
C VAL A 327 20.43 -16.04 4.03
N VAL A 328 20.45 -14.99 4.84
CA VAL A 328 20.82 -15.10 6.26
C VAL A 328 19.84 -16.00 7.02
N SER A 329 18.53 -15.80 6.81
CA SER A 329 17.48 -16.60 7.43
C SER A 329 17.56 -18.07 7.04
N LEU A 330 17.74 -18.35 5.75
CA LEU A 330 17.90 -19.70 5.22
C LEU A 330 19.17 -20.37 5.77
N GLY A 331 20.27 -19.63 5.86
CA GLY A 331 21.52 -20.10 6.46
C GLY A 331 21.33 -20.49 7.92
N MET A 332 20.68 -19.62 8.71
CA MET A 332 20.34 -19.92 10.11
C MET A 332 19.43 -21.16 10.23
N LEU A 333 18.41 -21.27 9.38
CA LEU A 333 17.51 -22.43 9.37
C LEU A 333 18.29 -23.72 9.09
N VAL A 334 19.05 -23.76 8.00
CA VAL A 334 19.78 -24.98 7.57
C VAL A 334 20.84 -25.36 8.59
N ILE A 335 21.64 -24.40 9.08
CA ILE A 335 22.64 -24.66 10.12
C ILE A 335 21.95 -25.13 11.40
N GLY A 336 20.84 -24.52 11.79
CA GLY A 336 20.05 -24.94 12.95
C GLY A 336 19.54 -26.38 12.82
N LEU A 337 19.02 -26.76 11.64
CA LEU A 337 18.55 -28.12 11.38
C LEU A 337 19.70 -29.13 11.49
N LEU A 338 20.87 -28.81 10.94
CA LEU A 338 22.06 -29.67 11.01
C LEU A 338 22.66 -29.79 12.42
N LEU A 339 22.51 -28.75 13.24
CA LEU A 339 22.96 -28.73 14.63
C LEU A 339 21.94 -29.34 15.60
N SER A 340 20.73 -29.67 15.14
CA SER A 340 19.68 -30.23 15.99
C SER A 340 20.00 -31.67 16.36
N HIS A 341 19.98 -31.97 17.65
CA HIS A 341 20.26 -33.28 18.23
C HIS A 341 19.34 -33.56 19.43
N PRO A 342 19.22 -34.83 19.88
CA PRO A 342 18.53 -35.13 21.14
C PRO A 342 19.14 -34.34 22.31
N GLY A 343 18.32 -33.66 23.11
CA GLY A 343 18.70 -32.71 24.14
C GLY A 343 18.82 -31.25 23.65
N SER A 344 18.34 -30.93 22.44
CA SER A 344 18.31 -29.54 21.97
C SER A 344 17.36 -28.68 22.80
N LEU A 345 17.67 -27.37 22.87
CA LEU A 345 17.00 -26.43 23.78
C LEU A 345 15.49 -26.30 23.50
N PHE A 346 15.08 -26.28 22.23
CA PHE A 346 13.67 -26.10 21.86
C PHE A 346 12.98 -27.40 21.49
N GLN A 347 11.79 -27.60 22.05
CA GLN A 347 10.91 -28.71 21.76
C GLN A 347 9.73 -28.19 20.94
N VAL A 348 9.66 -28.57 19.68
CA VAL A 348 8.68 -28.03 18.73
C VAL A 348 7.78 -29.16 18.22
N PRO A 349 6.45 -28.99 18.21
CA PRO A 349 5.54 -29.98 17.64
C PRO A 349 5.84 -30.24 16.16
N SER A 350 5.70 -31.48 15.70
CA SER A 350 5.95 -31.84 14.29
C SER A 350 5.09 -31.04 13.30
N GLU A 351 3.91 -30.59 13.73
CA GLU A 351 2.98 -29.75 12.98
C GLU A 351 3.57 -28.39 12.62
N PHE A 352 4.54 -27.89 13.39
CA PHE A 352 5.28 -26.67 13.05
C PHE A 352 5.90 -26.75 11.65
N PHE A 353 6.50 -27.90 11.32
CA PHE A 353 7.12 -28.12 10.01
C PHE A 353 6.10 -28.29 8.88
N GLN A 354 4.83 -28.55 9.22
CA GLN A 354 3.74 -28.55 8.26
C GLN A 354 3.25 -27.13 7.94
N GLY A 355 3.62 -26.12 8.73
CA GLY A 355 3.24 -24.72 8.51
C GLY A 355 3.87 -24.06 7.28
N SER A 356 4.86 -24.70 6.66
CA SER A 356 5.58 -24.16 5.50
C SER A 356 6.12 -25.27 4.60
N ILE A 357 5.82 -25.22 3.30
CA ILE A 357 6.35 -26.17 2.32
C ILE A 357 7.89 -26.15 2.32
N LEU A 358 8.49 -24.96 2.30
CA LEU A 358 9.94 -24.80 2.26
C LEU A 358 10.60 -25.36 3.53
N VAL A 359 10.11 -24.96 4.71
CA VAL A 359 10.72 -25.40 5.96
C VAL A 359 10.48 -26.87 6.23
N GLY A 360 9.29 -27.39 5.94
CA GLY A 360 8.99 -28.81 6.08
C GLY A 360 9.83 -29.70 5.17
N THR A 361 10.03 -29.30 3.91
CA THR A 361 10.87 -30.07 2.97
C THR A 361 12.35 -30.05 3.37
N LEU A 362 12.89 -28.89 3.78
CA LEU A 362 14.27 -28.80 4.28
C LEU A 362 14.46 -29.60 5.58
N ALA A 363 13.52 -29.49 6.51
CA ALA A 363 13.55 -30.25 7.76
C ALA A 363 13.50 -31.76 7.50
N ARG A 364 12.69 -32.22 6.53
CA ARG A 364 12.65 -33.63 6.16
C ARG A 364 13.99 -34.14 5.63
N VAL A 365 14.66 -33.34 4.81
CA VAL A 365 15.98 -33.70 4.29
C VAL A 365 17.03 -33.75 5.41
N ALA A 366 16.99 -32.80 6.34
CA ALA A 366 18.00 -32.69 7.40
C ALA A 366 17.77 -33.64 8.60
N LEU A 367 16.53 -33.74 9.09
CA LEU A 367 16.16 -34.47 10.31
C LEU A 367 15.62 -35.87 10.04
N GLY A 368 15.23 -36.17 8.80
CA GLY A 368 14.81 -37.51 8.37
C GLY A 368 13.64 -38.07 9.20
N GLY A 369 13.87 -39.21 9.85
CA GLY A 369 12.88 -39.93 10.64
C GLY A 369 12.49 -39.25 11.96
N ALA A 370 13.28 -38.28 12.45
CA ALA A 370 12.96 -37.56 13.68
C ALA A 370 11.63 -36.78 13.57
N LEU A 371 11.24 -36.36 12.36
CA LEU A 371 9.97 -35.67 12.10
C LEU A 371 8.71 -36.53 12.27
N GLN A 372 8.85 -37.85 12.46
CA GLN A 372 7.72 -38.74 12.74
C GLN A 372 7.33 -38.74 14.22
N GLN A 373 8.18 -38.17 15.08
CA GLN A 373 7.86 -37.97 16.49
C GLN A 373 6.88 -36.80 16.63
N SER A 374 6.02 -36.84 17.64
CA SER A 374 5.07 -35.75 17.90
C SER A 374 5.76 -34.45 18.31
N ILE A 375 6.91 -34.57 18.99
CA ILE A 375 7.75 -33.45 19.43
C ILE A 375 9.15 -33.68 18.87
N VAL A 376 9.69 -32.63 18.25
CA VAL A 376 11.02 -32.62 17.64
C VAL A 376 11.88 -31.61 18.38
N GLU A 377 13.03 -32.06 18.86
CA GLU A 377 13.99 -31.21 19.55
C GLU A 377 14.90 -30.53 18.52
N VAL A 378 14.93 -29.20 18.54
CA VAL A 378 15.65 -28.39 17.55
C VAL A 378 16.51 -27.31 18.17
N HIS A 379 17.58 -26.97 17.45
CA HIS A 379 18.44 -25.86 17.77
C HIS A 379 17.69 -24.52 17.61
N PRO A 380 17.90 -23.51 18.48
CA PRO A 380 17.21 -22.22 18.41
C PRO A 380 17.27 -21.50 17.05
N LEU A 381 18.36 -21.70 16.31
CA LEU A 381 18.53 -21.17 14.95
C LEU A 381 17.46 -21.66 13.96
N VAL A 382 16.84 -22.82 14.18
CA VAL A 382 15.74 -23.31 13.34
C VAL A 382 14.55 -22.35 13.42
N VAL A 383 14.17 -21.96 14.63
CA VAL A 383 13.02 -21.09 14.88
C VAL A 383 13.32 -19.67 14.40
N ILE A 384 14.53 -19.16 14.67
CA ILE A 384 14.97 -17.84 14.21
C ILE A 384 15.02 -17.78 12.68
N GLY A 385 15.61 -18.79 12.03
CA GLY A 385 15.68 -18.87 10.57
C GLY A 385 14.30 -18.97 9.92
N TRP A 386 13.40 -19.76 10.50
CA TRP A 386 12.00 -19.81 10.06
C TRP A 386 11.29 -18.45 10.20
N LEU A 387 11.41 -17.79 11.35
CA LEU A 387 10.84 -16.44 11.55
C LEU A 387 11.37 -15.45 10.51
N GLY A 388 12.67 -15.46 10.26
CA GLY A 388 13.29 -14.61 9.25
C GLY A 388 12.77 -14.84 7.83
N LEU A 389 12.59 -16.11 7.45
CA LEU A 389 11.98 -16.48 6.18
C LEU A 389 10.54 -15.99 6.09
N VAL A 390 9.75 -16.13 7.16
CA VAL A 390 8.36 -15.64 7.20
C VAL A 390 8.31 -14.11 7.06
N ILE A 391 9.13 -13.37 7.81
CA ILE A 391 9.22 -11.90 7.70
C ILE A 391 9.60 -11.49 6.27
N THR A 392 10.61 -12.14 5.70
CA THR A 392 11.06 -11.89 4.33
C THR A 392 9.94 -12.19 3.32
N ALA A 393 9.23 -13.30 3.49
CA ALA A 393 8.12 -13.68 2.62
C ALA A 393 6.94 -12.71 2.71
N LEU A 394 6.65 -12.17 3.89
CA LEU A 394 5.63 -11.14 4.07
C LEU A 394 5.99 -9.85 3.34
N ASN A 395 7.26 -9.43 3.37
CA ASN A 395 7.74 -8.29 2.57
C ASN A 395 7.73 -8.57 1.06
N LEU A 396 7.82 -9.84 0.65
CA LEU A 396 7.69 -10.28 -0.74
C LEU A 396 6.24 -10.45 -1.22
N LEU A 397 5.24 -10.15 -0.40
CA LEU A 397 3.85 -10.13 -0.86
C LEU A 397 3.70 -9.10 -2.00
N PRO A 398 3.00 -9.44 -3.10
CA PRO A 398 2.90 -8.58 -4.29
C PRO A 398 1.86 -7.47 -4.11
N ALA A 399 2.06 -6.61 -3.11
CA ALA A 399 1.14 -5.57 -2.71
C ALA A 399 1.83 -4.22 -2.43
N GLY A 400 1.43 -3.21 -3.20
CA GLY A 400 1.74 -1.81 -2.96
C GLY A 400 3.24 -1.51 -2.86
N GLN A 401 3.67 -0.82 -1.79
CA GLN A 401 5.06 -0.43 -1.56
C GLN A 401 5.93 -1.50 -0.88
N LEU A 402 5.37 -2.68 -0.60
CA LEU A 402 6.19 -3.83 -0.14
C LEU A 402 7.21 -4.20 -1.22
N ASP A 403 8.28 -4.89 -0.83
CA ASP A 403 9.34 -5.31 -1.75
C ASP A 403 8.80 -6.17 -2.90
N GLY A 404 7.88 -7.09 -2.62
CA GLY A 404 7.18 -7.87 -3.63
C GLY A 404 6.33 -7.03 -4.58
N GLY A 405 5.67 -6.00 -4.06
CA GLY A 405 4.89 -5.04 -4.86
C GLY A 405 5.79 -4.23 -5.81
N ARG A 406 6.95 -3.76 -5.30
CA ARG A 406 7.97 -3.06 -6.10
C ARG A 406 8.62 -3.96 -7.14
N ILE A 407 8.88 -5.23 -6.84
CA ILE A 407 9.36 -6.24 -7.79
C ILE A 407 8.34 -6.43 -8.92
N VAL A 408 7.05 -6.63 -8.58
CA VAL A 408 6.00 -6.79 -9.60
C VAL A 408 5.84 -5.52 -10.43
N GLN A 409 5.90 -4.34 -9.81
CA GLN A 409 5.85 -3.07 -10.52
C GLN A 409 7.02 -2.88 -11.48
N ALA A 410 8.23 -3.26 -11.06
CA ALA A 410 9.41 -3.18 -11.90
C ALA A 410 9.33 -4.13 -13.10
N ILE A 411 8.91 -5.39 -12.92
CA ILE A 411 8.87 -6.39 -13.99
C ILE A 411 7.65 -6.20 -14.90
N TYR A 412 6.45 -6.06 -14.34
CA TYR A 412 5.18 -6.12 -15.09
C TYR A 412 4.46 -4.77 -15.22
N GLY A 413 5.09 -3.69 -14.73
CA GLY A 413 4.55 -2.34 -14.78
C GLY A 413 3.45 -2.06 -13.74
N ARG A 414 3.04 -0.79 -13.70
CA ARG A 414 2.13 -0.25 -12.67
C ARG A 414 0.74 -0.87 -12.70
N LYS A 415 0.19 -1.13 -13.90
CA LYS A 415 -1.16 -1.69 -14.08
C LYS A 415 -1.26 -3.07 -13.43
N THR A 416 -0.25 -3.92 -13.65
CA THR A 416 -0.19 -5.27 -13.07
C THR A 416 0.02 -5.20 -11.57
N ALA A 417 0.95 -4.37 -11.08
CA ALA A 417 1.18 -4.19 -9.64
C ALA A 417 -0.07 -3.72 -8.89
N GLY A 418 -0.88 -2.83 -9.49
CA GLY A 418 -2.17 -2.44 -8.90
C GLY A 418 -3.15 -3.61 -8.78
N ARG A 419 -3.23 -4.46 -9.82
CA ARG A 419 -4.09 -5.65 -9.82
C ARG A 419 -3.61 -6.69 -8.81
N THR A 420 -2.31 -6.95 -8.72
CA THR A 420 -1.77 -7.90 -7.74
C THR A 420 -1.93 -7.39 -6.31
N THR A 421 -1.88 -6.08 -6.09
CA THR A 421 -2.15 -5.48 -4.77
C THR A 421 -3.58 -5.77 -4.33
N ILE A 422 -4.56 -5.54 -5.21
CA ILE A 422 -5.96 -5.86 -4.94
C ILE A 422 -6.13 -7.37 -4.72
N GLY A 423 -5.54 -8.20 -5.57
CA GLY A 423 -5.57 -9.66 -5.43
C GLY A 423 -5.00 -10.13 -4.09
N THR A 424 -3.86 -9.58 -3.67
CA THR A 424 -3.22 -9.90 -2.39
C THR A 424 -4.11 -9.47 -1.21
N LEU A 425 -4.73 -8.29 -1.27
CA LEU A 425 -5.67 -7.85 -0.24
C LEU A 425 -6.91 -8.75 -0.15
N ILE A 426 -7.42 -9.26 -1.28
CA ILE A 426 -8.52 -10.24 -1.28
C ILE A 426 -8.06 -11.55 -0.63
N VAL A 427 -6.89 -12.05 -1.00
CA VAL A 427 -6.32 -13.29 -0.43
C VAL A 427 -6.09 -13.14 1.08
N LEU A 428 -5.48 -12.04 1.52
CA LEU A 428 -5.29 -11.74 2.93
C LEU A 428 -6.63 -11.57 3.66
N GLY A 429 -7.61 -10.93 3.03
CA GLY A 429 -8.97 -10.79 3.54
C GLY A 429 -9.65 -12.15 3.76
N LEU A 430 -9.54 -13.08 2.81
CA LEU A 430 -10.03 -14.45 2.96
C LEU A 430 -9.24 -15.24 4.01
N ALA A 431 -7.91 -15.15 4.00
CA ALA A 431 -7.05 -15.80 4.98
C ALA A 431 -7.31 -15.28 6.39
N SER A 432 -7.74 -14.03 6.54
CA SER A 432 -8.08 -13.43 7.83
C SER A 432 -9.24 -14.13 8.55
N LEU A 433 -10.09 -14.87 7.82
CA LEU A 433 -11.16 -15.68 8.38
C LEU A 433 -10.64 -16.87 9.20
N LEU A 434 -9.41 -17.31 8.91
CA LEU A 434 -8.78 -18.48 9.53
C LEU A 434 -7.59 -18.10 10.41
N ASN A 435 -6.89 -17.00 10.09
CA ASN A 435 -5.66 -16.59 10.76
C ASN A 435 -5.67 -15.09 11.10
N PRO A 436 -5.66 -14.73 12.41
CA PRO A 436 -5.57 -13.33 12.85
C PRO A 436 -4.34 -12.57 12.33
N LEU A 437 -3.22 -13.25 12.07
CA LEU A 437 -2.02 -12.62 11.50
C LEU A 437 -2.28 -12.11 10.07
N ALA A 438 -3.10 -12.81 9.29
CA ALA A 438 -3.49 -12.37 7.96
C ALA A 438 -4.38 -11.11 8.03
N LEU A 439 -5.23 -11.00 9.06
CA LEU A 439 -6.02 -9.77 9.30
C LEU A 439 -5.11 -8.57 9.56
N TYR A 440 -4.12 -8.75 10.44
CA TYR A 440 -3.15 -7.71 10.77
C TYR A 440 -2.43 -7.21 9.52
N TRP A 441 -1.92 -8.13 8.69
CA TRP A 441 -1.25 -7.76 7.44
C TRP A 441 -2.19 -7.15 6.41
N ALA A 442 -3.44 -7.60 6.32
CA ALA A 442 -4.43 -6.96 5.46
C ALA A 442 -4.62 -5.48 5.85
N ILE A 443 -4.68 -5.18 7.16
CA ILE A 443 -4.82 -3.81 7.68
C ILE A 443 -3.56 -3.00 7.39
N VAL A 444 -2.37 -3.54 7.70
CA VAL A 444 -1.10 -2.84 7.44
C VAL A 444 -0.96 -2.51 5.96
N VAL A 445 -1.23 -3.47 5.07
CA VAL A 445 -1.18 -3.22 3.63
C VAL A 445 -2.23 -2.19 3.22
N LEU A 446 -3.48 -2.35 3.64
CA LEU A 446 -4.58 -1.47 3.23
C LEU A 446 -4.35 -0.01 3.60
N PHE A 447 -3.80 0.27 4.79
CA PHE A 447 -3.65 1.63 5.30
C PHE A 447 -2.26 2.23 5.13
N LEU A 448 -1.19 1.43 5.20
CA LEU A 448 0.17 1.94 5.17
C LEU A 448 0.89 1.71 3.85
N GLN A 449 0.54 0.66 3.09
CA GLN A 449 1.36 0.22 1.96
C GLN A 449 0.62 0.10 0.63
N ARG A 450 -0.71 0.27 0.59
CA ARG A 450 -1.56 -0.01 -0.59
C ARG A 450 -1.14 0.71 -1.87
N ASP A 451 -0.65 1.93 -1.73
CA ASP A 451 -0.31 2.75 -2.89
C ASP A 451 0.92 2.18 -3.61
N LEU A 452 0.98 2.35 -4.92
CA LEU A 452 2.14 1.92 -5.69
C LEU A 452 3.33 2.83 -5.44
N GLU A 453 4.54 2.32 -5.72
CA GLU A 453 5.72 3.15 -5.66
C GLU A 453 5.63 4.28 -6.69
N ARG A 454 6.25 5.43 -6.39
CA ARG A 454 6.25 6.58 -7.30
C ARG A 454 6.83 6.18 -8.68
N PRO A 455 6.38 6.80 -9.77
CA PRO A 455 6.94 6.50 -11.07
C PRO A 455 8.44 6.70 -11.11
N SER A 456 9.15 5.76 -11.75
CA SER A 456 10.56 5.97 -12.08
C SER A 456 10.66 7.03 -13.18
N LEU A 457 11.81 7.69 -13.30
CA LEU A 457 12.03 8.67 -14.36
C LEU A 457 11.88 8.03 -15.75
N ASN A 458 12.34 6.80 -15.91
CA ASN A 458 12.09 5.97 -17.09
C ASN A 458 11.37 4.67 -16.71
N GLU A 459 10.08 4.57 -17.03
CA GLU A 459 9.28 3.34 -16.88
C GLU A 459 9.15 2.53 -18.19
N LEU A 460 9.66 3.03 -19.31
CA LEU A 460 9.56 2.37 -20.61
C LEU A 460 10.63 1.27 -20.77
N THR A 461 11.76 1.40 -20.09
CA THR A 461 12.80 0.35 -20.10
C THR A 461 12.38 -0.80 -19.19
N GLU A 462 12.22 -1.99 -19.77
CA GLU A 462 11.90 -3.21 -19.03
C GLU A 462 13.15 -3.86 -18.42
N PRO A 463 13.02 -4.55 -17.26
CA PRO A 463 14.06 -5.42 -16.74
C PRO A 463 14.41 -6.57 -17.68
N ASP A 464 15.69 -6.96 -17.65
CA ASP A 464 16.18 -8.12 -18.39
C ASP A 464 15.65 -9.45 -17.82
N ASP A 465 15.73 -10.49 -18.65
CA ASP A 465 15.22 -11.83 -18.32
C ASP A 465 15.83 -12.40 -17.03
N ALA A 466 17.09 -12.04 -16.72
CA ALA A 466 17.76 -12.45 -15.48
C ALA A 466 17.06 -11.87 -14.24
N ARG A 467 16.71 -10.58 -14.25
CA ARG A 467 15.94 -9.95 -13.16
C ARG A 467 14.53 -10.52 -13.08
N ALA A 468 13.88 -10.75 -14.22
CA ALA A 468 12.57 -11.39 -14.24
C ALA A 468 12.59 -12.77 -13.58
N ALA A 469 13.61 -13.61 -13.90
CA ALA A 469 13.79 -14.92 -13.31
C ALA A 469 14.06 -14.86 -11.78
N LEU A 470 14.90 -13.92 -11.33
CA LEU A 470 15.16 -13.70 -9.91
C LEU A 470 13.90 -13.23 -9.15
N GLY A 471 13.11 -12.35 -9.76
CA GLY A 471 11.83 -11.90 -9.20
C GLY A 471 10.84 -13.05 -9.08
N LEU A 472 10.73 -13.89 -10.10
CA LEU A 472 9.88 -15.08 -10.06
C LEU A 472 10.34 -16.07 -8.99
N LEU A 473 11.64 -16.29 -8.85
CA LEU A 473 12.22 -17.12 -7.80
C LEU A 473 11.88 -16.57 -6.41
N ALA A 474 12.02 -15.27 -6.18
CA ALA A 474 11.64 -14.64 -4.91
C ALA A 474 10.15 -14.82 -4.60
N LEU A 475 9.26 -14.60 -5.57
CA LEU A 475 7.83 -14.84 -5.39
C LEU A 475 7.51 -16.32 -5.15
N PHE A 476 8.21 -17.23 -5.82
CA PHE A 476 8.07 -18.67 -5.58
C PHE A 476 8.49 -19.04 -4.15
N LEU A 477 9.63 -18.55 -3.68
CA LEU A 477 10.11 -18.78 -2.32
C LEU A 477 9.17 -18.19 -1.27
N MET A 478 8.57 -17.02 -1.54
CA MET A 478 7.53 -16.44 -0.70
C MET A 478 6.32 -17.37 -0.57
N VAL A 479 5.78 -17.87 -1.69
CA VAL A 479 4.66 -18.83 -1.67
C VAL A 479 5.04 -20.12 -0.95
N ALA A 480 6.22 -20.67 -1.24
CA ALA A 480 6.72 -21.89 -0.59
C ALA A 480 6.92 -21.72 0.92
N THR A 481 7.23 -20.51 1.38
CA THR A 481 7.41 -20.21 2.79
C THR A 481 6.06 -20.05 3.50
N LEU A 482 5.10 -19.32 2.91
CA LEU A 482 3.84 -18.98 3.56
C LEU A 482 2.74 -20.05 3.43
N LEU A 483 2.80 -20.91 2.42
CA LEU A 483 1.81 -21.97 2.27
C LEU A 483 2.14 -23.17 3.15
N PRO A 484 1.16 -23.68 3.92
CA PRO A 484 1.33 -24.92 4.69
C PRO A 484 1.30 -26.14 3.78
N LEU A 485 1.94 -27.22 4.23
CA LEU A 485 1.82 -28.54 3.64
C LEU A 485 0.38 -29.05 3.83
N THR A 486 -0.20 -29.61 2.77
CA THR A 486 -1.45 -30.35 2.91
C THR A 486 -1.20 -31.62 3.73
N PRO A 487 -2.18 -32.11 4.52
CA PRO A 487 -2.01 -33.33 5.32
C PRO A 487 -1.55 -34.54 4.49
N SER A 488 -2.03 -34.64 3.24
CA SER A 488 -1.62 -35.70 2.31
C SER A 488 -0.16 -35.59 1.87
N LEU A 489 0.34 -34.37 1.66
CA LEU A 489 1.74 -34.14 1.31
C LEU A 489 2.65 -34.31 2.52
N ALA A 490 2.23 -33.83 3.70
CA ALA A 490 2.92 -34.03 4.97
C ALA A 490 3.11 -35.52 5.27
N GLY A 491 2.05 -36.33 5.12
CA GLY A 491 2.14 -37.79 5.28
C GLY A 491 3.08 -38.47 4.28
N ARG A 492 3.08 -38.04 3.00
CA ARG A 492 4.04 -38.54 1.99
C ARG A 492 5.48 -38.15 2.31
N LEU A 493 5.68 -36.98 2.90
CA LEU A 493 6.98 -36.52 3.37
C LEU A 493 7.37 -37.13 4.72
N GLY A 494 6.48 -37.87 5.38
CA GLY A 494 6.74 -38.49 6.68
C GLY A 494 6.93 -37.47 7.80
N ILE A 495 6.16 -36.38 7.77
CA ILE A 495 6.15 -35.31 8.79
C ILE A 495 4.88 -35.45 9.62
N GLY A 496 5.04 -35.72 10.92
CA GLY A 496 3.94 -36.10 11.80
C GLY A 496 3.55 -37.58 11.65
N SER A 497 2.79 -38.08 12.62
CA SER A 497 2.28 -39.46 12.69
C SER A 497 1.00 -39.67 11.91
#